data_AF-A0A9D2DR00-F1
#
_entry.id   AF-A0A9D2DR00-F1
#
_cell.length_a   1.000
_cell.length_b   1.000
_cell.length_c   1.000
_cell.angle_alpha   90.00
_cell.angle_beta   90.00
_cell.angle_gamma   90.00
#
_symmetry.space_group_name_H-M   'P 1'
#
loop_
_entity.id
_entity.type
_entity.pdbx_description
1 polymer ?
#
loop_
_entity_poly.entity_id
_entity_poly.type
_entity_poly.pdbx_seq_one_letter_code
_entity_poly.pdbx_strand_id
1 'polypeptide(L)'
;MIEKRKKRILTILLSLLCLVLFCGCAAGGFLYFRLYDRYTRLEKTSMENQEANEKQKEELEKLQTAVTRYQTQLDKKNTQIERLKMRLNDSSAASQQTETLGPPAGGSVFSDGELNPRDLVDEAAALADLDSYFQSYEISRDGPVFQRINGKSYVDNEDIALEDLRYLRLLHYNFQNQVQVGEMIVNAAIAEDVLNIFKELFQQKYQIESIILVDEFWVEGEDGNRADFESIEVNNTSCFNYRPVSGGESLSNHAYGLAIDINPQQNPYVTAAGVYSHENAAPYLDRNSGDPAVIVQGDICYSIFEKYGFSWGGLWQDPIDYQHFEKPMA
;
A
#
# COMPACT_ATOMS: atom_id res chain seq x y z
N MET A 1 73.43 33.12 -44.85
CA MET A 1 72.03 33.50 -44.53
C MET A 1 71.10 32.28 -44.37
N ILE A 2 71.26 31.25 -45.22
CA ILE A 2 70.45 30.02 -45.23
C ILE A 2 70.69 29.14 -43.97
N GLU A 3 71.95 28.94 -43.54
CA GLU A 3 72.28 28.22 -42.29
C GLU A 3 71.51 28.75 -41.08
N LYS A 4 71.46 30.08 -40.95
CA LYS A 4 70.88 30.78 -39.80
C LYS A 4 69.36 30.61 -39.76
N ARG A 5 68.71 30.56 -40.93
CA ARG A 5 67.28 30.22 -41.07
C ARG A 5 67.01 28.75 -40.75
N LYS A 6 67.83 27.81 -41.25
CA LYS A 6 67.70 26.37 -40.93
C LYS A 6 67.83 26.10 -39.43
N LYS A 7 68.82 26.70 -38.76
CA LYS A 7 68.98 26.58 -37.30
C LYS A 7 67.78 27.14 -36.53
N ARG A 8 67.21 28.27 -36.96
CA ARG A 8 66.00 28.85 -36.36
C ARG A 8 64.75 27.98 -36.53
N ILE A 9 64.55 27.43 -37.73
CA ILE A 9 63.42 26.52 -37.99
C ILE A 9 63.56 25.25 -37.14
N LEU A 10 64.76 24.68 -37.07
CA LEU A 10 65.03 23.50 -36.25
C LEU A 10 64.76 23.76 -34.76
N THR A 11 65.14 24.94 -34.24
CA THR A 11 64.86 25.29 -32.83
C THR A 11 63.36 25.44 -32.56
N ILE A 12 62.61 26.07 -33.46
CA ILE A 12 61.15 26.22 -33.33
C ILE A 12 60.46 24.85 -33.34
N LEU A 13 60.85 23.95 -34.25
CA LEU A 13 60.29 22.60 -34.32
C LEU A 13 60.62 21.79 -33.06
N LEU A 14 61.84 21.92 -32.52
CA LEU A 14 62.23 21.25 -31.29
C LEU A 14 61.43 21.77 -30.08
N SER A 15 61.24 23.08 -29.99
CA SER A 15 60.43 23.71 -28.93
C SER A 15 58.96 23.30 -29.00
N LEU A 16 58.38 23.21 -30.20
CA LEU A 16 57.01 22.72 -30.40
C LEU A 16 56.88 21.25 -30.00
N LEU A 17 57.85 20.41 -30.35
CA LEU A 17 57.88 19.00 -29.95
C LEU A 17 57.95 18.86 -28.42
N CYS A 18 58.82 19.63 -27.76
CA CYS A 18 58.90 19.66 -26.30
C CYS A 18 57.58 20.10 -25.64
N LEU A 19 56.90 21.10 -26.22
CA LEU A 19 55.60 21.57 -25.71
C LEU A 19 54.54 20.47 -25.83
N VAL A 20 54.44 19.79 -26.97
CA VAL A 20 53.48 18.70 -27.19
C VAL A 20 53.75 17.54 -26.22
N LEU A 21 55.01 17.16 -26.03
CA LEU A 21 55.39 16.12 -25.06
C LEU A 21 55.03 16.52 -23.62
N PHE A 22 55.30 17.78 -23.24
CA PHE A 22 54.95 18.30 -21.93
C PHE A 22 53.43 18.29 -21.69
N CYS A 23 52.65 18.79 -22.65
CA CYS A 23 51.19 18.76 -22.59
C CYS A 23 50.64 17.34 -22.52
N GLY A 24 51.22 16.40 -23.28
CA GLY A 24 50.87 14.98 -23.22
C GLY A 24 51.12 14.36 -21.84
N CYS A 25 52.29 14.62 -21.25
CA CYS A 25 52.61 14.17 -19.89
C CYS A 25 51.69 14.78 -18.83
N ALA A 26 51.39 16.08 -18.93
CA ALA A 26 50.48 16.76 -18.01
C ALA A 26 49.05 16.22 -18.10
N ALA A 27 48.53 16.02 -19.32
CA ALA A 27 47.21 15.42 -19.53
C ALA A 27 47.15 13.97 -19.02
N GLY A 28 48.19 13.16 -19.29
CA GLY A 28 48.31 11.80 -18.77
C GLY A 28 48.34 11.75 -17.25
N GLY A 29 49.11 12.65 -16.61
CA GLY A 29 49.15 12.78 -15.15
C GLY A 29 47.81 13.19 -14.54
N PHE A 30 47.09 14.12 -15.17
CA PHE A 30 45.75 14.53 -14.73
C PHE A 30 44.72 13.40 -14.85
N LEU A 31 44.73 12.66 -15.95
CA LEU A 31 43.89 11.46 -16.13
C LEU A 31 44.21 10.38 -15.10
N TYR A 32 45.50 10.11 -14.88
CA TYR A 32 45.94 9.16 -13.85
C TYR A 32 45.45 9.57 -12.45
N PHE A 33 45.62 10.84 -12.09
CA PHE A 33 45.15 11.37 -10.81
C PHE A 33 43.62 11.23 -10.65
N ARG A 34 42.84 11.59 -11.69
CA ARG A 34 41.37 11.44 -11.69
C ARG A 34 40.93 9.98 -11.55
N LEU A 35 41.62 9.05 -12.21
CA LEU A 35 41.33 7.62 -12.12
C LEU A 35 41.68 7.08 -10.73
N TYR A 36 42.82 7.48 -10.18
CA TYR A 36 43.26 7.11 -8.85
C TYR A 36 42.30 7.62 -7.76
N ASP A 37 41.90 8.89 -7.82
CA ASP A 37 40.93 9.50 -6.91
C ASP A 37 39.52 8.89 -7.03
N ARG A 38 39.13 8.43 -8.23
CA ARG A 38 37.88 7.67 -8.40
C ARG A 38 37.99 6.28 -7.80
N TYR A 39 39.13 5.60 -7.99
CA TYR A 39 39.38 4.27 -7.45
C TYR A 39 39.30 4.29 -5.91
N THR A 40 40.00 5.23 -5.25
CA THR A 40 39.99 5.32 -3.78
C THR A 40 38.62 5.65 -3.21
N ARG A 41 37.82 6.50 -3.87
CA ARG A 41 36.42 6.76 -3.47
C ARG A 41 35.54 5.52 -3.60
N LEU A 42 35.69 4.75 -4.68
CA LEU A 42 34.94 3.51 -4.87
C LEU A 42 35.30 2.46 -3.83
N GLU A 43 36.59 2.31 -3.52
CA GLU A 43 37.07 1.39 -2.48
C GLU A 43 36.51 1.76 -1.10
N LYS A 44 36.53 3.05 -0.75
CA LYS A 44 35.93 3.54 0.49
C LYS A 44 34.42 3.26 0.55
N THR A 45 33.69 3.57 -0.52
CA THR A 45 32.23 3.33 -0.59
C THR A 45 31.91 1.84 -0.49
N SER A 46 32.73 0.99 -1.13
CA SER A 46 32.58 -0.47 -1.05
C SER A 46 32.76 -0.98 0.38
N MET A 47 33.72 -0.44 1.13
CA MET A 47 33.92 -0.79 2.53
C MET A 47 32.75 -0.33 3.42
N GLU A 48 32.27 0.90 3.24
CA GLU A 48 31.12 1.44 3.98
C GLU A 48 29.86 0.60 3.72
N ASN A 49 29.62 0.21 2.47
CA ASN A 49 28.51 -0.67 2.11
C ASN A 49 28.67 -2.08 2.71
N GLN A 50 29.89 -2.61 2.78
CA GLN A 50 30.14 -3.90 3.40
C GLN A 50 29.85 -3.86 4.91
N GLU A 51 30.28 -2.81 5.60
CA GLU A 51 29.99 -2.61 7.03
C GLU A 51 28.48 -2.45 7.29
N ALA A 52 27.76 -1.71 6.42
CA ALA A 52 26.31 -1.57 6.51
C ALA A 52 25.59 -2.90 6.33
N ASN A 53 25.99 -3.70 5.33
CA ASN A 53 25.44 -5.03 5.10
C ASN A 53 25.68 -5.98 6.28
N GLU A 54 26.86 -5.91 6.92
CA GLU A 54 27.16 -6.72 8.11
C GLU A 54 26.25 -6.34 9.29
N LYS A 55 26.01 -5.04 9.51
CA LYS A 55 25.07 -4.56 10.56
C LYS A 55 23.64 -5.03 10.30
N GLN A 56 23.15 -4.90 9.06
CA GLN A 56 21.82 -5.38 8.69
C GLN A 56 21.69 -6.90 8.87
N LYS A 57 22.74 -7.66 8.57
CA LYS A 57 22.75 -9.11 8.77
C LYS A 57 22.66 -9.50 10.25
N GLU A 58 23.37 -8.77 11.12
CA GLU A 58 23.30 -8.98 12.58
C GLU A 58 21.90 -8.64 13.12
N GLU A 59 21.28 -7.58 12.61
CA GLU A 59 19.92 -7.19 12.97
C GLU A 59 18.89 -8.23 12.50
N LEU A 60 19.04 -8.76 11.28
CA LEU A 60 18.20 -9.83 10.75
C LEU A 60 18.30 -11.10 11.61
N GLU A 61 19.50 -11.47 12.09
CA GLU A 61 19.69 -12.62 12.97
C GLU A 61 18.99 -12.42 14.33
N LYS A 62 19.03 -11.20 14.88
CA LYS A 62 18.30 -10.83 16.11
C LYS A 62 16.79 -10.94 15.92
N LEU A 63 16.27 -10.44 14.80
CA LEU A 63 14.86 -10.53 14.44
C LEU A 63 14.41 -11.99 14.26
N GLN A 64 15.18 -12.81 13.54
CA GLN A 64 14.88 -14.25 13.39
C GLN A 64 14.85 -14.98 14.74
N THR A 65 15.76 -14.63 15.65
CA THR A 65 15.77 -15.17 17.01
C THR A 65 14.54 -14.74 17.80
N ALA A 66 14.11 -13.49 17.66
CA ALA A 66 12.90 -12.97 18.29
C ALA A 66 11.63 -13.67 17.75
N VAL A 67 11.50 -13.81 16.43
CA VAL A 67 10.40 -14.55 15.78
C VAL A 67 10.33 -15.98 16.30
N THR A 68 11.46 -16.68 16.35
CA THR A 68 11.52 -18.06 16.88
C THR A 68 11.05 -18.14 18.34
N ARG A 69 11.41 -17.15 19.17
CA ARG A 69 10.94 -17.06 20.55
C ARG A 69 9.43 -16.84 20.61
N TYR A 70 8.88 -15.95 19.77
CA TYR A 70 7.44 -15.70 19.73
C TYR A 70 6.66 -16.93 19.26
N GLN A 71 7.13 -17.60 18.20
CA GLN A 71 6.55 -18.86 17.71
C GLN A 71 6.46 -19.89 18.86
N THR A 72 7.54 -20.04 19.63
CA THR A 72 7.60 -20.94 20.77
C THR A 72 6.60 -20.57 21.87
N GLN A 73 6.34 -19.28 22.09
CA GLN A 73 5.33 -18.83 23.06
C GLN A 73 3.91 -19.10 22.56
N LEU A 74 3.67 -18.89 21.27
CA LEU A 74 2.40 -19.17 20.59
C LEU A 74 2.06 -20.67 20.68
N ASP A 75 3.02 -21.56 20.40
CA ASP A 75 2.83 -23.01 20.52
C ASP A 75 2.48 -23.43 21.95
N LYS A 76 3.09 -22.79 22.95
CA LYS A 76 2.76 -23.03 24.37
C LYS A 76 1.34 -22.57 24.71
N LYS A 77 0.93 -21.39 24.23
CA LYS A 77 -0.44 -20.88 24.42
C LYS A 77 -1.45 -21.79 23.73
N ASN A 78 -1.19 -22.21 22.50
CA ASN A 78 -2.04 -23.13 21.75
C ASN A 78 -2.17 -24.48 22.46
N THR A 79 -1.07 -25.03 22.98
CA THR A 79 -1.10 -26.24 23.81
C THR A 79 -1.96 -26.04 25.08
N GLN A 80 -1.90 -24.86 25.69
CA GLN A 80 -2.71 -24.54 26.87
C GLN A 80 -4.20 -24.40 26.53
N ILE A 81 -4.51 -23.78 25.38
CA ILE A 81 -5.87 -23.70 24.84
C ILE A 81 -6.44 -25.09 24.60
N GLU A 82 -5.69 -25.98 23.94
CA GLU A 82 -6.14 -27.36 23.70
C GLU A 82 -6.37 -28.14 25.01
N ARG A 83 -5.51 -27.95 26.01
CA ARG A 83 -5.75 -28.51 27.37
C ARG A 83 -6.97 -27.92 28.08
N LEU A 84 -7.31 -26.67 27.81
CA LEU A 84 -8.52 -26.03 28.36
C LEU A 84 -9.77 -26.53 27.64
N LYS A 85 -9.73 -26.64 26.31
CA LYS A 85 -10.81 -27.24 25.49
C LYS A 85 -11.09 -28.68 25.91
N MET A 86 -10.05 -29.48 26.15
CA MET A 86 -10.21 -30.87 26.62
C MET A 86 -10.88 -30.93 28.00
N ARG A 87 -10.52 -30.03 28.94
CA ARG A 87 -11.19 -29.90 30.25
C ARG A 87 -12.64 -29.41 30.16
N LEU A 88 -12.96 -28.55 29.19
CA LEU A 88 -14.33 -28.13 28.92
C LEU A 88 -15.18 -29.27 28.35
N ASN A 89 -14.61 -30.10 27.48
CA ASN A 89 -15.30 -31.28 26.96
C ASN A 89 -15.60 -32.30 28.07
N ASP A 90 -14.67 -32.53 28.99
CA ASP A 90 -14.89 -33.43 30.14
C ASP A 90 -15.95 -32.89 31.12
N SER A 91 -16.13 -31.57 31.25
CA SER A 91 -17.21 -30.99 32.07
C SER A 91 -18.57 -30.99 31.36
N SER A 92 -18.58 -30.92 30.02
CA SER A 92 -19.81 -30.99 29.20
C SER A 92 -20.44 -32.39 29.13
N ALA A 93 -19.68 -33.45 29.44
CA ALA A 93 -20.22 -34.81 29.59
C ALA A 93 -21.15 -34.98 30.82
N ALA A 94 -21.19 -34.00 31.74
CA ALA A 94 -22.07 -33.99 32.92
C ALA A 94 -23.36 -33.18 32.74
N SER A 95 -23.66 -32.64 31.56
CA SER A 95 -24.91 -31.91 31.33
C SER A 95 -25.36 -32.05 29.88
N GLN A 96 -26.08 -33.14 29.59
CA GLN A 96 -26.81 -33.27 28.34
C GLN A 96 -28.11 -32.48 28.40
N GLN A 97 -28.12 -31.31 27.75
CA GLN A 97 -29.21 -30.78 26.92
C GLN A 97 -28.76 -29.44 26.34
N THR A 98 -28.36 -29.42 25.07
CA THR A 98 -28.88 -28.56 23.98
C THR A 98 -27.87 -28.51 22.82
N GLU A 99 -28.44 -28.77 21.65
CA GLU A 99 -28.08 -28.50 20.25
C GLU A 99 -26.70 -27.91 19.86
N THR A 100 -26.25 -28.46 18.73
CA THR A 100 -25.01 -28.31 17.99
C THR A 100 -24.74 -26.90 17.45
N LEU A 101 -23.54 -26.37 17.66
CA LEU A 101 -22.96 -25.22 16.94
C LEU A 101 -21.61 -25.61 16.34
N GLY A 102 -21.44 -25.35 15.03
CA GLY A 102 -20.15 -25.33 14.33
C GLY A 102 -19.37 -24.03 14.58
N PRO A 103 -18.16 -23.88 14.01
CA PRO A 103 -17.19 -22.82 14.34
C PRO A 103 -17.58 -21.44 13.78
N PRO A 104 -17.05 -20.33 14.33
CA PRO A 104 -17.59 -18.99 14.10
C PRO A 104 -17.07 -18.40 12.78
N ALA A 105 -18.01 -18.02 11.91
CA ALA A 105 -17.79 -16.98 10.91
C ALA A 105 -18.02 -15.62 11.56
N GLY A 106 -17.25 -14.61 11.15
CA GLY A 106 -17.34 -13.23 11.62
C GLY A 106 -18.80 -12.75 11.66
N GLY A 107 -19.28 -12.45 12.87
CA GLY A 107 -20.67 -12.12 13.13
C GLY A 107 -21.02 -10.72 12.60
N SER A 108 -22.05 -10.70 11.77
CA SER A 108 -22.71 -9.51 11.23
C SER A 108 -23.17 -8.53 12.31
N VAL A 109 -23.15 -7.25 11.95
CA VAL A 109 -23.43 -6.08 12.80
C VAL A 109 -24.94 -5.72 12.79
N PHE A 110 -25.72 -6.25 11.84
CA PHE A 110 -27.11 -5.83 11.66
C PHE A 110 -28.07 -7.01 11.52
N SER A 111 -29.15 -6.96 12.30
CA SER A 111 -30.23 -7.95 12.32
C SER A 111 -31.41 -7.46 11.48
N ASP A 112 -31.55 -8.01 10.28
CA ASP A 112 -32.83 -8.30 9.59
C ASP A 112 -32.54 -8.70 8.13
N GLY A 113 -32.09 -9.94 7.89
CA GLY A 113 -31.89 -10.47 6.53
C GLY A 113 -30.85 -9.72 5.66
N GLU A 114 -30.01 -8.88 6.27
CA GLU A 114 -29.07 -8.02 5.57
C GLU A 114 -27.84 -8.78 5.06
N LEU A 115 -27.53 -8.54 3.78
CA LEU A 115 -26.33 -9.05 3.12
C LEU A 115 -25.05 -8.57 3.83
N ASN A 116 -24.11 -9.48 4.03
CA ASN A 116 -22.82 -9.19 4.62
C ASN A 116 -21.85 -8.66 3.56
N PRO A 117 -20.76 -7.97 3.96
CA PRO A 117 -19.64 -7.72 3.07
C PRO A 117 -19.22 -9.01 2.37
N ARG A 118 -18.96 -8.91 1.06
CA ARG A 118 -18.69 -10.01 0.12
C ARG A 118 -19.87 -10.86 -0.33
N ASP A 119 -21.07 -10.68 0.21
CA ASP A 119 -22.24 -11.40 -0.30
C ASP A 119 -22.55 -10.97 -1.73
N LEU A 120 -22.94 -11.95 -2.55
CA LEU A 120 -23.38 -11.71 -3.92
C LEU A 120 -24.83 -11.22 -3.91
N VAL A 121 -25.12 -10.24 -4.77
CA VAL A 121 -26.46 -9.69 -4.98
C VAL A 121 -26.87 -9.97 -6.41
N ASP A 122 -28.15 -10.27 -6.61
CA ASP A 122 -28.70 -10.35 -7.96
C ASP A 122 -28.70 -8.95 -8.61
N GLU A 123 -28.15 -8.84 -9.83
CA GLU A 123 -28.00 -7.55 -10.53
C GLU A 123 -29.36 -6.87 -10.76
N ALA A 124 -30.41 -7.63 -11.11
CA ALA A 124 -31.72 -7.05 -11.37
C ALA A 124 -32.37 -6.53 -10.08
N ALA A 125 -32.18 -7.24 -8.96
CA ALA A 125 -32.61 -6.77 -7.64
C ALA A 125 -31.84 -5.51 -7.21
N ALA A 126 -30.52 -5.49 -7.38
CA ALA A 126 -29.67 -4.35 -7.07
C ALA A 126 -30.08 -3.09 -7.87
N LEU A 127 -30.35 -3.25 -9.18
CA LEU A 127 -30.75 -2.14 -10.04
C LEU A 127 -32.18 -1.64 -9.76
N ALA A 128 -33.04 -2.48 -9.20
CA ALA A 128 -34.41 -2.10 -8.84
C ALA A 128 -34.48 -1.16 -7.63
N ASP A 129 -33.49 -1.23 -6.73
CA ASP A 129 -33.45 -0.45 -5.50
C ASP A 129 -32.02 -0.05 -5.13
N LEU A 130 -31.32 0.59 -6.08
CA LEU A 130 -29.88 0.89 -5.92
C LEU A 130 -29.59 1.75 -4.68
N ASP A 131 -30.47 2.69 -4.34
CA ASP A 131 -30.29 3.61 -3.20
C ASP A 131 -30.30 2.90 -1.84
N SER A 132 -30.98 1.76 -1.71
CA SER A 132 -30.95 1.01 -0.45
C SER A 132 -29.62 0.33 -0.18
N TYR A 133 -28.78 0.16 -1.21
CA TYR A 133 -27.46 -0.45 -1.08
C TYR A 133 -26.32 0.55 -0.90
N PHE A 134 -26.52 1.84 -1.21
CA PHE A 134 -25.52 2.90 -1.08
C PHE A 134 -25.87 3.77 0.11
N GLN A 135 -25.44 3.35 1.30
CA GLN A 135 -25.83 3.98 2.57
C GLN A 135 -24.63 4.34 3.44
N SER A 136 -24.82 5.38 4.25
CA SER A 136 -23.84 5.87 5.22
C SER A 136 -24.43 5.77 6.62
N TYR A 137 -23.62 5.33 7.57
CA TYR A 137 -24.01 5.12 8.96
C TYR A 137 -23.00 5.77 9.91
N GLU A 138 -23.52 6.37 10.98
CA GLU A 138 -22.70 6.78 12.12
C GLU A 138 -22.12 5.56 12.84
N ILE A 139 -20.89 5.67 13.31
CA ILE A 139 -20.22 4.59 14.05
C ILE A 139 -20.48 4.81 15.55
N SER A 140 -21.36 4.00 16.14
CA SER A 140 -21.60 4.02 17.58
C SER A 140 -20.46 3.35 18.35
N ARG A 141 -20.04 3.96 19.48
CA ARG A 141 -19.01 3.40 20.39
C ARG A 141 -19.38 2.05 20.97
N ASP A 142 -20.67 1.78 21.18
CA ASP A 142 -21.14 0.46 21.63
C ASP A 142 -21.52 -0.45 20.46
N GLY A 143 -21.38 0.06 19.24
CA GLY A 143 -21.80 -0.59 18.01
C GLY A 143 -20.79 -1.63 17.51
N PRO A 144 -21.23 -2.59 16.68
CA PRO A 144 -20.36 -3.68 16.28
C PRO A 144 -19.29 -3.27 15.25
N VAL A 145 -19.49 -2.17 14.49
CA VAL A 145 -18.42 -1.59 13.66
C VAL A 145 -17.27 -1.10 14.54
N PHE A 146 -17.55 -0.35 15.61
CA PHE A 146 -16.50 0.09 16.54
C PHE A 146 -15.77 -1.09 17.17
N GLN A 147 -16.49 -2.14 17.59
CA GLN A 147 -15.88 -3.35 18.13
C GLN A 147 -14.93 -4.05 17.14
N ARG A 148 -15.18 -3.95 15.83
CA ARG A 148 -14.30 -4.52 14.79
C ARG A 148 -13.01 -3.73 14.62
N ILE A 149 -13.07 -2.40 14.71
CA ILE A 149 -11.94 -1.50 14.38
C ILE A 149 -11.13 -1.02 15.60
N ASN A 150 -11.72 -1.07 16.79
CA ASN A 150 -11.09 -0.55 18.01
C ASN A 150 -9.85 -1.35 18.40
N GLY A 151 -8.74 -0.65 18.62
CA GLY A 151 -7.42 -1.27 18.85
C GLY A 151 -6.74 -1.78 17.58
N LYS A 152 -7.31 -1.49 16.41
CA LYS A 152 -6.81 -1.89 15.09
C LYS A 152 -6.67 -0.68 14.18
N SER A 153 -7.45 -0.61 13.10
CA SER A 153 -7.47 0.53 12.18
C SER A 153 -7.95 1.82 12.84
N TYR A 154 -8.56 1.74 14.03
CA TYR A 154 -8.88 2.87 14.88
C TYR A 154 -8.35 2.68 16.31
N VAL A 155 -7.74 3.72 16.86
CA VAL A 155 -7.49 3.90 18.30
C VAL A 155 -7.90 5.32 18.66
N ASP A 156 -8.41 5.55 19.88
CA ASP A 156 -8.68 6.92 20.34
C ASP A 156 -7.37 7.75 20.26
N ASN A 157 -7.43 8.90 19.60
CA ASN A 157 -6.27 9.74 19.28
C ASN A 157 -6.67 11.24 19.21
N GLU A 158 -5.70 12.13 19.01
CA GLU A 158 -5.92 13.59 18.96
C GLU A 158 -6.20 14.12 17.54
N ASP A 159 -6.04 13.29 16.51
CA ASP A 159 -6.02 13.68 15.09
C ASP A 159 -7.36 13.43 14.38
N ILE A 160 -8.10 12.39 14.78
CA ILE A 160 -9.41 12.01 14.20
C ILE A 160 -10.33 11.38 15.24
N ALA A 161 -11.52 11.96 15.43
CA ALA A 161 -12.53 11.40 16.34
C ALA A 161 -13.36 10.31 15.65
N LEU A 162 -13.98 9.42 16.42
CA LEU A 162 -14.88 8.40 15.87
C LEU A 162 -16.07 9.04 15.14
N GLU A 163 -16.53 10.17 15.66
CA GLU A 163 -17.63 10.96 15.13
C GLU A 163 -17.31 11.61 13.77
N ASP A 164 -16.03 11.75 13.44
CA ASP A 164 -15.55 12.23 12.14
C ASP A 164 -15.56 11.13 11.07
N LEU A 165 -15.89 9.89 11.44
CA LEU A 165 -15.91 8.75 10.52
C LEU A 165 -17.35 8.30 10.22
N ARG A 166 -17.53 7.73 9.03
CA ARG A 166 -18.78 7.08 8.60
C ARG A 166 -18.46 5.71 8.04
N TYR A 167 -19.30 4.75 8.41
CA TYR A 167 -19.31 3.43 7.78
C TYR A 167 -20.21 3.49 6.55
N LEU A 168 -19.68 3.09 5.40
CA LEU A 168 -20.39 3.00 4.14
C LEU A 168 -20.65 1.55 3.78
N ARG A 169 -21.85 1.34 3.26
CA ARG A 169 -22.23 0.12 2.53
C ARG A 169 -22.54 0.52 1.09
N LEU A 170 -22.05 -0.28 0.15
CA LEU A 170 -22.15 -0.01 -1.29
C LEU A 170 -22.08 -1.30 -2.09
N LEU A 171 -22.38 -1.23 -3.39
CA LEU A 171 -22.19 -2.35 -4.33
C LEU A 171 -21.05 -2.06 -5.29
N HIS A 172 -20.42 -3.14 -5.77
CA HIS A 172 -19.44 -3.11 -6.85
C HIS A 172 -19.58 -4.34 -7.75
N TYR A 173 -19.02 -4.27 -8.95
CA TYR A 173 -18.80 -5.46 -9.79
C TYR A 173 -17.39 -5.97 -9.54
N ASN A 174 -17.25 -7.24 -9.17
CA ASN A 174 -15.92 -7.87 -9.10
C ASN A 174 -15.35 -8.15 -10.51
N PHE A 175 -14.11 -8.66 -10.61
CA PHE A 175 -13.52 -8.98 -11.91
C PHE A 175 -14.22 -10.15 -12.63
N GLN A 176 -15.07 -10.91 -11.94
CA GLN A 176 -15.96 -11.91 -12.55
C GLN A 176 -17.32 -11.34 -12.97
N ASN A 177 -17.50 -10.01 -12.91
CA ASN A 177 -18.74 -9.29 -13.23
C ASN A 177 -19.93 -9.67 -12.33
N GLN A 178 -19.68 -10.11 -11.11
CA GLN A 178 -20.72 -10.38 -10.13
C GLN A 178 -20.92 -9.13 -9.26
N VAL A 179 -22.19 -8.81 -8.98
CA VAL A 179 -22.52 -7.73 -8.04
C VAL A 179 -22.27 -8.22 -6.62
N GLN A 180 -21.46 -7.47 -5.88
CA GLN A 180 -21.01 -7.84 -4.55
C GLN A 180 -21.17 -6.69 -3.57
N VAL A 181 -21.52 -7.00 -2.33
CA VAL A 181 -21.59 -6.02 -1.24
C VAL A 181 -20.18 -5.65 -0.79
N GLY A 182 -19.91 -4.34 -0.79
CA GLY A 182 -18.69 -3.75 -0.23
C GLY A 182 -18.95 -2.96 1.04
N GLU A 183 -17.89 -2.76 1.82
CA GLU A 183 -17.88 -1.91 3.01
C GLU A 183 -16.64 -1.02 3.06
N MET A 184 -16.79 0.21 3.54
CA MET A 184 -15.70 1.17 3.64
C MET A 184 -15.92 2.10 4.82
N ILE A 185 -14.87 2.48 5.54
CA ILE A 185 -14.93 3.60 6.49
C ILE A 185 -14.24 4.80 5.84
N VAL A 186 -14.88 5.96 5.91
CA VAL A 186 -14.41 7.23 5.34
C VAL A 186 -14.63 8.37 6.31
N ASN A 187 -14.02 9.53 6.05
CA ASN A 187 -14.35 10.76 6.76
C ASN A 187 -15.79 11.20 6.44
N ALA A 188 -16.53 11.65 7.45
CA ALA A 188 -17.88 12.18 7.33
C ALA A 188 -17.97 13.32 6.30
N ALA A 189 -16.93 14.14 6.16
CA ALA A 189 -16.87 15.25 5.22
C ALA A 189 -16.88 14.82 3.74
N ILE A 190 -16.48 13.57 3.43
CA ILE A 190 -16.47 13.05 2.05
C ILE A 190 -17.45 11.90 1.84
N ALA A 191 -18.21 11.50 2.85
CA ALA A 191 -19.06 10.31 2.81
C ALA A 191 -20.07 10.32 1.65
N GLU A 192 -20.73 11.45 1.42
CA GLU A 192 -21.68 11.60 0.32
C GLU A 192 -20.99 11.56 -1.06
N ASP A 193 -19.85 12.24 -1.20
CA ASP A 193 -19.06 12.21 -2.44
C ASP A 193 -18.61 10.80 -2.78
N VAL A 194 -18.11 10.05 -1.79
CA VAL A 194 -17.65 8.66 -1.97
C VAL A 194 -18.82 7.75 -2.37
N LEU A 195 -19.97 7.84 -1.71
CA LEU A 195 -21.15 7.08 -2.12
C LEU A 195 -21.54 7.36 -3.58
N ASN A 196 -21.52 8.64 -3.97
CA ASN A 196 -21.84 9.02 -5.34
C ASN A 196 -20.79 8.54 -6.37
N ILE A 197 -19.50 8.60 -6.03
CA ILE A 197 -18.41 8.05 -6.84
C ILE A 197 -18.63 6.56 -7.10
N PHE A 198 -18.77 5.76 -6.04
CA PHE A 198 -18.93 4.32 -6.18
C PHE A 198 -20.24 3.94 -6.87
N LYS A 199 -21.29 4.74 -6.69
CA LYS A 199 -22.56 4.55 -7.41
C LYS A 199 -22.41 4.80 -8.90
N GLU A 200 -21.70 5.86 -9.31
CA GLU A 200 -21.40 6.10 -10.72
C GLU A 200 -20.50 5.02 -11.31
N LEU A 201 -19.46 4.58 -10.58
CA LEU A 201 -18.61 3.45 -10.99
C LEU A 201 -19.43 2.18 -11.20
N PHE A 202 -20.35 1.87 -10.28
CA PHE A 202 -21.27 0.74 -10.39
C PHE A 202 -22.15 0.86 -11.64
N GLN A 203 -22.74 2.04 -11.89
CA GLN A 203 -23.56 2.28 -13.08
C GLN A 203 -22.78 2.15 -14.39
N GLN A 204 -21.49 2.47 -14.40
CA GLN A 204 -20.59 2.25 -15.52
C GLN A 204 -20.05 0.81 -15.61
N LYS A 205 -20.45 -0.07 -14.69
CA LYS A 205 -19.94 -1.45 -14.55
C LYS A 205 -18.41 -1.49 -14.41
N TYR A 206 -17.82 -0.47 -13.79
CA TYR A 206 -16.39 -0.46 -13.49
C TYR A 206 -16.09 -1.57 -12.48
N GLN A 207 -15.07 -2.38 -12.78
CA GLN A 207 -14.73 -3.55 -11.97
C GLN A 207 -13.81 -3.16 -10.81
N ILE A 208 -14.14 -3.63 -9.61
CA ILE A 208 -13.36 -3.48 -8.38
C ILE A 208 -13.29 -4.85 -7.72
N GLU A 209 -12.11 -5.40 -7.45
CA GLU A 209 -12.01 -6.81 -7.00
C GLU A 209 -12.66 -7.04 -5.63
N SER A 210 -12.38 -6.15 -4.68
CA SER A 210 -12.87 -6.26 -3.31
C SER A 210 -12.94 -4.88 -2.69
N ILE A 211 -13.96 -4.65 -1.86
CA ILE A 211 -14.09 -3.46 -1.01
C ILE A 211 -14.48 -3.93 0.39
N ILE A 212 -13.50 -4.08 1.26
CA ILE A 212 -13.72 -4.47 2.66
C ILE A 212 -12.80 -3.68 3.60
N LEU A 213 -13.13 -3.68 4.90
CA LEU A 213 -12.31 -3.00 5.90
C LEU A 213 -10.92 -3.64 6.03
N VAL A 214 -9.91 -2.80 6.20
CA VAL A 214 -8.52 -3.24 6.41
C VAL A 214 -8.36 -4.13 7.65
N ASP A 215 -9.28 -4.03 8.61
CA ASP A 215 -9.34 -4.80 9.85
C ASP A 215 -9.48 -6.32 9.68
N GLU A 216 -9.94 -6.77 8.50
CA GLU A 216 -9.99 -8.18 8.12
C GLU A 216 -8.58 -8.76 7.89
N PHE A 217 -7.61 -7.91 7.61
CA PHE A 217 -6.20 -8.26 7.40
C PHE A 217 -5.32 -7.96 8.60
N TRP A 218 -5.94 -7.62 9.73
CA TRP A 218 -5.20 -7.28 10.94
C TRP A 218 -4.49 -8.50 11.52
N VAL A 219 -3.19 -8.35 11.77
CA VAL A 219 -2.37 -9.37 12.43
C VAL A 219 -2.16 -8.97 13.89
N GLU A 220 -2.55 -9.83 14.82
CA GLU A 220 -2.43 -9.55 16.25
C GLU A 220 -0.95 -9.30 16.64
N GLY A 221 -0.68 -8.14 17.24
CA GLY A 221 0.66 -7.72 17.64
C GLY A 221 1.46 -6.95 16.59
N GLU A 222 0.89 -6.74 15.40
CA GLU A 222 1.48 -5.92 14.33
C GLU A 222 0.76 -4.55 14.23
N ASP A 223 1.31 -3.66 13.41
CA ASP A 223 0.76 -2.31 13.19
C ASP A 223 -0.18 -2.24 11.97
N GLY A 224 -0.77 -1.07 11.76
CA GLY A 224 -1.65 -0.81 10.62
C GLY A 224 -0.96 -0.90 9.26
N ASN A 225 0.37 -0.71 9.17
CA ASN A 225 1.10 -0.87 7.90
C ASN A 225 1.14 -2.33 7.47
N ARG A 226 1.19 -3.27 8.42
CA ARG A 226 1.12 -4.70 8.11
C ARG A 226 -0.25 -5.07 7.53
N ALA A 227 -1.33 -4.60 8.14
CA ALA A 227 -2.69 -4.84 7.66
C ALA A 227 -2.93 -4.20 6.28
N ASP A 228 -2.38 -3.01 6.08
CA ASP A 228 -2.36 -2.31 4.79
C ASP A 228 -1.71 -3.15 3.70
N PHE A 229 -0.47 -3.60 3.93
CA PHE A 229 0.26 -4.45 2.98
C PHE A 229 -0.52 -5.71 2.59
N GLU A 230 -1.11 -6.40 3.58
CA GLU A 230 -1.91 -7.62 3.34
C GLU A 230 -3.23 -7.34 2.60
N SER A 231 -3.87 -6.19 2.85
CA SER A 231 -5.04 -5.72 2.10
C SER A 231 -4.69 -5.48 0.62
N ILE A 232 -3.56 -4.83 0.37
CA ILE A 232 -3.09 -4.49 -0.98
C ILE A 232 -2.67 -5.76 -1.75
N GLU A 233 -2.01 -6.73 -1.09
CA GLU A 233 -1.64 -8.04 -1.67
C GLU A 233 -2.85 -8.79 -2.27
N VAL A 234 -4.02 -8.67 -1.64
CA VAL A 234 -5.25 -9.31 -2.13
C VAL A 234 -6.14 -8.38 -2.97
N ASN A 235 -5.56 -7.30 -3.51
CA ASN A 235 -6.22 -6.34 -4.38
C ASN A 235 -7.46 -5.67 -3.77
N ASN A 236 -7.46 -5.45 -2.45
CA ASN A 236 -8.58 -4.83 -1.77
C ASN A 236 -8.53 -3.30 -1.90
N THR A 237 -9.65 -2.72 -2.34
CA THR A 237 -9.88 -1.29 -2.34
C THR A 237 -10.26 -0.83 -0.93
N SER A 238 -9.57 0.17 -0.39
CA SER A 238 -9.72 0.59 0.99
C SER A 238 -9.55 2.10 1.18
N CYS A 239 -9.98 2.63 2.33
CA CYS A 239 -9.93 4.06 2.66
C CYS A 239 -9.32 4.31 4.04
N PHE A 240 -10.03 3.98 5.12
CA PHE A 240 -9.56 4.33 6.45
C PHE A 240 -8.58 3.31 7.05
N ASN A 241 -7.43 3.81 7.52
CA ASN A 241 -6.46 3.06 8.33
C ASN A 241 -5.63 4.05 9.15
N TYR A 242 -5.87 4.12 10.46
CA TYR A 242 -5.14 5.02 11.35
C TYR A 242 -3.70 4.54 11.59
N ARG A 243 -2.78 5.04 10.75
CA ARG A 243 -1.36 4.71 10.77
C ARG A 243 -0.50 5.85 10.22
N PRO A 244 0.79 5.91 10.59
CA PRO A 244 1.75 6.73 9.85
C PRO A 244 1.90 6.24 8.39
N VAL A 245 2.40 7.11 7.51
CA VAL A 245 2.85 6.73 6.18
C VAL A 245 3.96 5.68 6.28
N SER A 246 4.01 4.77 5.31
CA SER A 246 4.99 3.69 5.28
C SER A 246 6.42 4.25 5.30
N GLY A 247 7.19 3.89 6.33
CA GLY A 247 8.58 4.34 6.50
C GLY A 247 8.75 5.78 7.02
N GLY A 248 7.67 6.44 7.45
CA GLY A 248 7.71 7.79 8.03
C GLY A 248 7.00 7.90 9.39
N GLU A 249 7.03 9.09 9.97
CA GLU A 249 6.36 9.41 11.25
C GLU A 249 5.07 10.24 11.06
N SER A 250 4.86 10.81 9.87
CA SER A 250 3.65 11.59 9.57
C SER A 250 2.46 10.68 9.28
N LEU A 251 1.26 11.08 9.71
CA LEU A 251 0.03 10.36 9.39
C LEU A 251 -0.24 10.32 7.88
N SER A 252 -0.75 9.18 7.43
CA SER A 252 -1.27 9.01 6.07
C SER A 252 -2.60 9.75 5.90
N ASN A 253 -2.95 10.16 4.66
CA ASN A 253 -4.30 10.66 4.38
C ASN A 253 -5.39 9.60 4.59
N HIS A 254 -5.02 8.32 4.53
CA HIS A 254 -5.87 7.20 4.95
C HIS A 254 -6.20 7.24 6.45
N ALA A 255 -5.31 7.79 7.29
CA ALA A 255 -5.55 7.92 8.72
C ALA A 255 -6.64 8.93 9.07
N TYR A 256 -6.99 9.82 8.14
CA TYR A 256 -8.10 10.77 8.29
C TYR A 256 -9.36 10.32 7.56
N GLY A 257 -9.32 9.18 6.84
CA GLY A 257 -10.41 8.71 5.99
C GLY A 257 -10.64 9.59 4.76
N LEU A 258 -9.57 10.21 4.23
CA LEU A 258 -9.62 11.18 3.13
C LEU A 258 -8.92 10.71 1.85
N ALA A 259 -8.35 9.51 1.89
CA ALA A 259 -7.72 8.87 0.75
C ALA A 259 -8.34 7.49 0.48
N ILE A 260 -8.38 7.09 -0.80
CA ILE A 260 -8.95 5.83 -1.25
C ILE A 260 -7.98 5.20 -2.25
N ASP A 261 -7.62 3.94 -2.01
CA ASP A 261 -6.82 3.13 -2.93
C ASP A 261 -7.73 2.21 -3.75
N ILE A 262 -7.67 2.30 -5.08
CA ILE A 262 -8.51 1.52 -6.01
C ILE A 262 -7.70 0.43 -6.71
N ASN A 263 -8.13 -0.83 -6.55
CA ASN A 263 -7.56 -2.02 -7.21
C ASN A 263 -6.02 -2.00 -7.27
N PRO A 264 -5.33 -2.11 -6.12
CA PRO A 264 -3.90 -1.92 -6.07
C PRO A 264 -3.05 -2.80 -6.99
N GLN A 265 -3.53 -3.99 -7.34
CA GLN A 265 -2.82 -4.86 -8.28
C GLN A 265 -2.79 -4.24 -9.69
N GLN A 266 -3.91 -3.68 -10.15
CA GLN A 266 -3.99 -2.99 -11.43
C GLN A 266 -3.35 -1.60 -11.38
N ASN A 267 -3.25 -1.02 -10.18
CA ASN A 267 -2.84 0.35 -9.95
C ASN A 267 -1.72 0.43 -8.89
N PRO A 268 -0.54 -0.16 -9.15
CA PRO A 268 0.49 -0.25 -8.12
C PRO A 268 1.09 1.10 -7.77
N TYR A 269 1.60 1.20 -6.55
CA TYR A 269 2.57 2.22 -6.17
C TYR A 269 3.90 1.96 -6.88
N VAL A 270 4.51 2.98 -7.49
CA VAL A 270 5.76 2.88 -8.26
C VAL A 270 6.75 3.98 -7.88
N THR A 271 7.93 3.60 -7.43
CA THR A 271 9.04 4.52 -7.13
C THR A 271 9.75 4.99 -8.40
N ALA A 272 10.52 6.08 -8.33
CA ALA A 272 11.39 6.52 -9.43
C ALA A 272 12.45 5.48 -9.86
N ALA A 273 12.79 4.52 -9.00
CA ALA A 273 13.67 3.41 -9.35
C ALA A 273 12.98 2.30 -10.18
N GLY A 274 11.67 2.44 -10.43
CA GLY A 274 10.85 1.42 -11.09
C GLY A 274 10.49 0.25 -10.19
N VAL A 275 10.77 0.35 -8.88
CA VAL A 275 10.28 -0.62 -7.89
C VAL A 275 8.80 -0.35 -7.67
N TYR A 276 7.99 -1.39 -7.80
CA TYR A 276 6.55 -1.33 -7.64
C TYR A 276 6.08 -2.22 -6.47
N SER A 277 4.94 -1.87 -5.89
CA SER A 277 4.29 -2.68 -4.87
C SER A 277 3.76 -3.98 -5.49
N HIS A 278 3.94 -5.09 -4.77
CA HIS A 278 3.41 -6.44 -5.06
C HIS A 278 3.89 -7.07 -6.37
N GLU A 279 4.39 -8.31 -6.31
CA GLU A 279 4.98 -8.98 -7.48
C GLU A 279 3.95 -9.22 -8.60
N ASN A 280 2.67 -9.34 -8.24
CA ASN A 280 1.56 -9.61 -9.15
C ASN A 280 1.09 -8.37 -9.96
N ALA A 281 1.65 -7.19 -9.72
CA ALA A 281 1.31 -5.95 -10.42
C ALA A 281 2.12 -5.73 -11.71
N ALA A 282 3.17 -6.54 -11.95
CA ALA A 282 4.05 -6.43 -13.11
C ALA A 282 3.33 -6.32 -14.48
N PRO A 283 2.21 -7.04 -14.74
CA PRO A 283 1.48 -6.90 -16.00
C PRO A 283 0.86 -5.52 -16.23
N TYR A 284 0.61 -4.74 -15.18
CA TYR A 284 -0.17 -3.50 -15.23
C TYR A 284 0.70 -2.22 -15.20
N LEU A 285 2.02 -2.38 -15.31
CA LEU A 285 2.95 -1.26 -15.39
C LEU A 285 2.86 -0.50 -16.72
N ASP A 286 2.49 -1.17 -17.81
CA ASP A 286 2.20 -0.50 -19.07
C ASP A 286 0.81 0.13 -19.02
N ARG A 287 0.77 1.44 -18.75
CA ARG A 287 -0.49 2.20 -18.68
C ARG A 287 -1.20 2.33 -20.04
N ASN A 288 -0.57 1.91 -21.15
CA ASN A 288 -1.22 1.88 -22.47
C ASN A 288 -1.80 0.51 -22.83
N SER A 289 -1.79 -0.47 -21.92
CA SER A 289 -2.25 -1.83 -22.22
C SER A 289 -3.73 -1.90 -22.62
N GLY A 290 -4.55 -0.98 -22.09
CA GLY A 290 -6.00 -1.01 -22.24
C GLY A 290 -6.66 -2.08 -21.39
N ASP A 291 -5.94 -2.65 -20.42
CA ASP A 291 -6.50 -3.65 -19.50
C ASP A 291 -7.61 -3.03 -18.63
N PRO A 292 -8.65 -3.81 -18.28
CA PRO A 292 -9.71 -3.34 -17.38
C PRO A 292 -9.15 -2.84 -16.04
N ALA A 293 -9.74 -1.76 -15.53
CA ALA A 293 -9.44 -1.16 -14.24
C ALA A 293 -7.99 -0.66 -14.01
N VAL A 294 -7.19 -0.58 -15.08
CA VAL A 294 -5.93 0.17 -15.11
C VAL A 294 -6.24 1.66 -15.26
N ILE A 295 -5.95 2.43 -14.21
CA ILE A 295 -6.29 3.85 -14.14
C ILE A 295 -5.30 4.71 -14.94
N VAL A 296 -5.81 5.50 -15.87
CA VAL A 296 -5.06 6.52 -16.61
C VAL A 296 -5.78 7.84 -16.60
N GLN A 297 -5.01 8.92 -16.77
CA GLN A 297 -5.58 10.26 -16.84
C GLN A 297 -6.64 10.34 -17.95
N GLY A 298 -7.86 10.74 -17.56
CA GLY A 298 -9.01 10.88 -18.45
C GLY A 298 -9.86 9.62 -18.62
N ASP A 299 -9.55 8.49 -17.96
CA ASP A 299 -10.44 7.34 -17.97
C ASP A 299 -11.68 7.52 -17.09
N ILE A 300 -12.52 6.48 -17.05
CA ILE A 300 -13.79 6.50 -16.29
C ILE A 300 -13.55 6.70 -14.79
N CYS A 301 -12.63 5.97 -14.18
CA CYS A 301 -12.37 6.04 -12.74
C CYS A 301 -11.80 7.41 -12.38
N TYR A 302 -10.74 7.83 -13.07
CA TYR A 302 -10.12 9.13 -12.91
C TYR A 302 -11.14 10.26 -13.06
N SER A 303 -11.93 10.26 -14.13
CA SER A 303 -12.87 11.34 -14.43
C SER A 303 -13.99 11.45 -13.39
N ILE A 304 -14.45 10.32 -12.84
CA ILE A 304 -15.45 10.32 -11.77
C ILE A 304 -14.83 10.88 -10.49
N PHE A 305 -13.66 10.40 -10.06
CA PHE A 305 -13.00 10.94 -8.86
C PHE A 305 -12.69 12.45 -9.00
N GLU A 306 -12.17 12.88 -10.15
CA GLU A 306 -11.86 14.29 -10.45
C GLU A 306 -13.13 15.16 -10.39
N LYS A 307 -14.26 14.68 -10.92
CA LYS A 307 -15.56 15.37 -10.87
C LYS A 307 -15.99 15.69 -9.42
N TYR A 308 -15.67 14.82 -8.47
CA TYR A 308 -15.96 15.01 -7.05
C TYR A 308 -14.82 15.71 -6.29
N GLY A 309 -13.81 16.22 -6.99
CA GLY A 309 -12.74 17.04 -6.42
C GLY A 309 -11.61 16.25 -5.76
N PHE A 310 -11.48 14.96 -6.06
CA PHE A 310 -10.31 14.18 -5.66
C PHE A 310 -9.14 14.46 -6.62
N SER A 311 -7.95 14.54 -6.03
CA SER A 311 -6.70 14.47 -6.78
C SER A 311 -6.23 13.01 -6.87
N TRP A 312 -5.41 12.71 -7.87
CA TRP A 312 -4.95 11.36 -8.16
C TRP A 312 -3.44 11.24 -8.06
N GLY A 313 -2.96 10.25 -7.29
CA GLY A 313 -1.54 9.97 -7.06
C GLY A 313 -0.78 9.54 -8.32
N GLY A 314 -1.49 9.08 -9.36
CA GLY A 314 -0.90 8.80 -10.67
C GLY A 314 -0.31 10.02 -11.39
N LEU A 315 -0.59 11.25 -10.89
CA LEU A 315 0.00 12.50 -11.38
C LEU A 315 1.20 12.98 -10.57
N TRP A 316 1.59 12.27 -9.51
CA TRP A 316 2.77 12.60 -8.71
C TRP A 316 4.07 12.31 -9.48
N GLN A 317 5.20 12.84 -8.99
CA GLN A 317 6.50 12.68 -9.65
C GLN A 317 7.32 11.52 -9.09
N ASP A 318 7.43 11.44 -7.76
CA ASP A 318 8.09 10.34 -7.06
C ASP A 318 7.61 10.34 -5.60
N PRO A 319 6.98 9.26 -5.14
CA PRO A 319 6.52 8.11 -5.93
C PRO A 319 5.34 8.48 -6.86
N ILE A 320 5.06 7.63 -7.84
CA ILE A 320 3.79 7.62 -8.57
C ILE A 320 2.89 6.60 -7.89
N ASP A 321 1.71 7.02 -7.42
CA ASP A 321 0.80 6.15 -6.68
C ASP A 321 -0.51 5.96 -7.45
N TYR A 322 -0.57 4.97 -8.34
CA TYR A 322 -1.68 4.82 -9.28
C TYR A 322 -3.01 4.44 -8.61
N GLN A 323 -2.97 3.78 -7.46
CA GLN A 323 -4.15 3.39 -6.69
C GLN A 323 -4.78 4.58 -5.97
N HIS A 324 -3.97 5.57 -5.60
CA HIS A 324 -4.29 6.55 -4.58
C HIS A 324 -5.09 7.73 -5.12
N PHE A 325 -6.25 7.97 -4.53
CA PHE A 325 -7.01 9.21 -4.68
C PHE A 325 -7.14 9.89 -3.33
N GLU A 326 -6.98 11.21 -3.28
CA GLU A 326 -7.16 11.96 -2.04
C GLU A 326 -7.92 13.25 -2.26
N LYS A 327 -8.69 13.64 -1.25
CA LYS A 327 -9.41 14.90 -1.21
C LYS A 327 -9.04 15.65 0.07
N PRO A 328 -8.54 16.90 -0.01
CA PRO A 328 -8.26 17.68 1.19
C PRO A 328 -9.54 18.00 1.95
N MET A 329 -9.46 18.16 3.27
CA MET A 329 -10.56 18.76 4.03
C MET A 329 -10.79 20.18 3.54
N ALA A 330 -12.05 20.50 3.23
CA ALA A 330 -12.48 21.80 2.73
C ALA A 330 -12.55 22.87 3.83
#